data_AF-A0A949I4P6-F1
#
_entry.id   AF-A0A949I4P6-F1
#
_cell.length_a   1.000
_cell.length_b   1.000
_cell.length_c   1.000
_cell.angle_alpha   90.00
_cell.angle_beta   90.00
_cell.angle_gamma   90.00
#
_symmetry.space_group_name_H-M   'P 1'
#
loop_
_entity.id
_entity.type
_entity.pdbx_description
1 polymer ?
#
loop_
_entity_poly.entity_id
_entity_poly.type
_entity_poly.pdbx_seq_one_letter_code
_entity_poly.pdbx_strand_id
1 'polypeptide(L)' 'HFQNENELTQSHILTHAILKFVYLDILENKEMLEKNIGRSSESSFLEYKRAWDIVEERGYKELITEFKKYYNKLK' A
#
# COMPACT_ATOMS: atom_id res chain seq x y z
N HIS A 1 -11.34 2.39 -8.13
CA HIS A 1 -9.97 2.97 -8.19
C HIS A 1 -9.06 1.96 -8.89
N PHE A 2 -7.98 2.40 -9.54
CA PHE A 2 -6.96 1.54 -10.18
C PHE A 2 -7.48 0.50 -11.19
N GLN A 3 -8.35 0.93 -12.11
CA GLN A 3 -8.99 0.04 -13.12
C GLN A 3 -8.01 -0.64 -14.09
N ASN A 4 -6.76 -0.14 -14.16
CA ASN A 4 -5.71 -0.72 -15.01
C ASN A 4 -4.86 -1.77 -14.29
N GLU A 5 -5.06 -1.95 -12.98
CA GLU A 5 -4.30 -2.91 -12.17
C GLU A 5 -5.14 -4.18 -11.94
N ASN A 6 -4.50 -5.33 -11.78
CA ASN A 6 -5.22 -6.56 -11.44
C ASN A 6 -5.76 -6.54 -10.00
N GLU A 7 -6.73 -7.41 -9.68
CA GLU A 7 -7.40 -7.43 -8.36
C GLU A 7 -6.44 -7.60 -7.19
N LEU A 8 -5.37 -8.39 -7.40
CA LEU A 8 -4.36 -8.64 -6.36
C LEU A 8 -3.55 -7.37 -6.08
N THR A 9 -3.08 -6.66 -7.10
CA THR A 9 -2.44 -5.34 -6.94
C THR A 9 -3.40 -4.37 -6.26
N GLN A 10 -4.66 -4.27 -6.73
CA GLN A 10 -5.65 -3.35 -6.18
C GLN A 10 -5.86 -3.54 -4.67
N SER A 11 -6.02 -4.78 -4.22
CA SER A 11 -6.19 -5.11 -2.78
C SER A 11 -4.93 -4.83 -1.96
N HIS A 12 -3.75 -4.99 -2.55
CA HIS A 12 -2.48 -4.74 -1.85
C HIS A 12 -2.11 -3.26 -1.76
N ILE A 13 -2.61 -2.39 -2.63
CA ILE A 13 -2.35 -0.93 -2.53
C ILE A 13 -2.81 -0.39 -1.17
N LEU A 14 -4.05 -0.68 -0.76
CA LEU A 14 -4.55 -0.21 0.55
C LEU A 14 -3.80 -0.89 1.70
N THR A 15 -3.55 -2.20 1.58
CA THR A 15 -2.82 -2.97 2.60
C THR A 15 -1.43 -2.38 2.84
N HIS A 16 -0.66 -2.14 1.77
CA HIS A 16 0.69 -1.56 1.84
C HIS A 16 0.66 -0.09 2.30
N ALA A 17 -0.33 0.70 1.89
CA ALA A 17 -0.49 2.07 2.39
C ALA A 17 -0.69 2.08 3.91
N ILE A 18 -1.56 1.21 4.44
CA ILE A 18 -1.78 1.06 5.89
C ILE A 18 -0.50 0.55 6.56
N LEU A 19 0.19 -0.42 5.97
CA LEU A 19 1.42 -0.97 6.52
C LEU A 19 2.52 0.11 6.65
N LYS A 20 2.66 0.97 5.64
CA LYS A 20 3.59 2.11 5.66
C LYS A 20 3.22 3.13 6.72
N PHE A 21 1.93 3.43 6.89
CA PHE A 21 1.46 4.25 8.00
C PHE A 21 1.80 3.65 9.36
N VAL A 22 1.56 2.35 9.56
CA VAL A 22 1.87 1.67 10.82
C VAL A 22 3.37 1.71 11.10
N TYR A 23 4.22 1.38 10.12
CA TYR A 23 5.66 1.38 10.35
C TYR A 23 6.24 2.78 10.57
N LEU A 24 5.79 3.79 9.83
CA LEU A 24 6.39 5.13 9.91
C LEU A 24 5.76 6.00 11.00
N ASP A 25 4.44 6.06 11.08
CA ASP A 25 3.73 7.02 11.95
C ASP A 25 3.32 6.43 13.30
N ILE A 26 3.23 5.10 13.43
CA ILE A 26 2.80 4.44 14.69
C ILE A 26 3.98 3.80 15.42
N LEU A 27 4.77 3.01 14.70
CA LEU A 27 5.87 2.24 15.28
C LEU A 27 7.23 2.94 15.17
N GLU A 28 7.33 4.00 14.35
CA GLU A 28 8.59 4.70 14.04
C GLU A 28 9.73 3.74 13.61
N ASN A 29 9.38 2.63 12.96
CA ASN A 29 10.27 1.54 12.61
C ASN A 29 10.48 1.45 11.10
N LYS A 30 11.34 2.35 10.58
CA LYS A 30 11.71 2.40 9.17
C LYS A 30 12.42 1.12 8.68
N GLU A 31 13.24 0.51 9.52
CA GLU A 31 13.98 -0.72 9.17
C GLU A 31 13.02 -1.87 8.83
N MET A 32 11.94 -2.03 9.61
CA MET A 32 10.96 -3.07 9.34
C MET A 32 10.15 -2.81 8.07
N LEU A 33 9.87 -1.55 7.76
CA LEU A 33 9.28 -1.17 6.46
C LEU A 33 10.19 -1.58 5.30
N GLU A 34 11.48 -1.23 5.36
CA GLU A 34 12.45 -1.57 4.32
C GLU A 34 12.57 -3.08 4.12
N LYS A 35 12.61 -3.86 5.21
CA LYS A 35 12.56 -5.34 5.15
C LYS A 35 11.29 -5.85 4.50
N ASN A 36 10.14 -5.23 4.77
CA ASN A 36 8.88 -5.64 4.17
C ASN A 36 8.84 -5.36 2.65
N ILE A 37 9.24 -4.16 2.23
CA ILE A 37 9.36 -3.78 0.82
C ILE A 37 10.35 -4.70 0.09
N GLY A 38 11.48 -5.01 0.71
CA GLY A 38 12.48 -5.95 0.18
C GLY A 38 11.87 -7.33 -0.09
N ARG A 39 11.16 -7.91 0.88
CA ARG A 39 10.46 -9.20 0.70
C ARG A 39 9.43 -9.16 -0.42
N SER A 40 8.68 -8.07 -0.56
CA SER A 40 7.73 -7.90 -1.66
C SER A 40 8.42 -7.78 -3.02
N SER A 41 9.64 -7.24 -3.08
CA SER A 41 10.44 -7.10 -4.30
C SER A 41 11.11 -8.41 -4.73
N GLU A 42 11.45 -9.26 -3.77
CA GLU A 42 12.02 -10.61 -3.98
C GLU A 42 10.94 -11.68 -4.22
N SER A 43 9.68 -11.34 -3.99
CA SER A 43 8.53 -12.23 -4.19
C SER A 43 8.33 -12.57 -5.67
N SER A 44 7.93 -13.80 -5.95
CA SER A 44 7.47 -14.22 -7.29
C SER A 44 6.18 -13.50 -7.74
N PHE A 45 5.48 -12.84 -6.81
CA PHE A 45 4.25 -12.08 -7.08
C PHE A 45 4.59 -10.63 -7.44
N LEU A 46 4.61 -10.33 -8.76
CA LEU A 46 4.88 -9.00 -9.30
C LEU A 46 3.88 -7.94 -8.80
N GLU A 47 2.68 -8.37 -8.42
CA GLU A 47 1.59 -7.55 -7.91
C GLU A 47 1.93 -6.86 -6.59
N TYR A 48 2.72 -7.51 -5.73
CA TYR A 48 3.10 -6.94 -4.45
C TYR A 48 4.09 -5.80 -4.64
N LYS A 49 5.07 -6.01 -5.53
CA LYS A 49 5.99 -4.97 -5.94
C LYS A 49 5.23 -3.81 -6.59
N ARG A 50 4.34 -4.10 -7.55
CA ARG A 50 3.54 -3.07 -8.23
C ARG A 50 2.68 -2.27 -7.25
N ALA A 51 2.08 -2.90 -6.26
CA ALA A 51 1.32 -2.21 -5.23
C ALA A 51 2.20 -1.27 -4.39
N TRP A 52 3.43 -1.67 -4.05
CA TRP A 52 4.40 -0.78 -3.39
C TRP A 52 4.78 0.40 -4.27
N ASP A 53 5.05 0.19 -5.56
CA ASP A 53 5.39 1.26 -6.50
C ASP A 53 4.28 2.34 -6.51
N ILE A 54 3.01 1.92 -6.57
CA ILE A 54 1.86 2.84 -6.51
C ILE A 54 1.78 3.59 -5.18
N VAL A 55 2.09 2.92 -4.06
CA VAL A 55 2.10 3.54 -2.73
C VAL A 55 3.20 4.59 -2.60
N GLU A 56 4.37 4.35 -3.19
CA GLU A 56 5.45 5.33 -3.26
C GLU A 56 5.11 6.50 -4.18
N GLU A 57 4.55 6.24 -5.36
CA GLU A 57 4.17 7.27 -6.34
C GLU A 57 3.09 8.22 -5.81
N ARG A 58 2.07 7.68 -5.14
CA ARG A 58 0.90 8.46 -4.68
C ARG A 58 1.00 8.97 -3.25
N GLY A 59 1.79 8.30 -2.41
CA GLY A 59 1.84 8.56 -0.98
C GLY A 59 0.72 7.85 -0.20
N TYR A 60 1.13 7.09 0.81
CA TYR A 60 0.25 6.26 1.63
C TYR A 60 -0.85 7.04 2.39
N LYS A 61 -0.59 8.27 2.83
CA LYS A 61 -1.58 9.11 3.54
C LYS A 61 -2.73 9.54 2.63
N GLU A 62 -2.42 9.89 1.37
CA GLU A 62 -3.42 10.24 0.37
C GLU A 62 -4.31 9.04 0.07
N LEU A 63 -3.69 7.89 -0.20
CA LEU A 63 -4.39 6.63 -0.44
C LEU A 63 -5.35 6.28 0.69
N ILE A 64 -4.87 6.24 1.94
CA ILE A 64 -5.73 5.95 3.10
C ILE A 64 -6.91 6.92 3.18
N THR A 65 -6.69 8.21 2.90
CA THR A 65 -7.74 9.23 2.93
C THR A 65 -8.79 8.99 1.85
N GLU A 66 -8.37 8.66 0.63
CA GLU A 66 -9.28 8.33 -0.48
C GLU A 66 -10.10 7.08 -0.19
N PHE A 67 -9.46 6.01 0.28
CA PHE A 67 -10.16 4.78 0.64
C PHE A 67 -11.20 5.03 1.74
N LYS A 68 -10.86 5.79 2.80
CA LYS A 68 -11.83 6.19 3.82
C LYS A 68 -13.04 6.95 3.24
N LYS A 69 -12.79 7.91 2.33
CA LYS A 69 -13.87 8.66 1.65
C LYS A 69 -14.74 7.73 0.80
N TYR A 70 -14.13 6.79 0.08
CA TYR A 70 -14.85 5.83 -0.75
C TYR A 70 -15.75 4.93 0.11
N TYR A 71 -15.23 4.33 1.18
CA TYR A 71 -16.02 3.50 2.10
C TYR A 71 -17.15 4.27 2.79
N ASN A 72 -16.90 5.51 3.21
CA ASN A 72 -17.94 6.34 3.82
C ASN A 72 -19.08 6.72 2.85
N LYS A 73 -18.83 6.74 1.54
CA LYS A 73 -19.86 6.97 0.52
C LYS A 73 -20.68 5.73 0.19
N LEU A 74 -20.15 4.54 0.49
CA LEU A 74 -20.85 3.26 0.28
C LEU A 74 -21.76 2.87 1.45
N LYS A 75 -21.65 3.58 2.58
CA LYS A 75 -22.50 3.43 3.76
C LYS A 75 -23.71 4.33 3.67
#